data_AF-A0A813F5Y6-F1
#
_entry.id   AF-A0A813F5Y6-F1
#
_cell.length_a   1.000
_cell.length_b   1.000
_cell.length_c   1.000
_cell.angle_alpha   90.00
_cell.angle_beta   90.00
_cell.angle_gamma   90.00
#
_symmetry.space_group_name_H-M   'P 1'
#
loop_
_entity.id
_entity.type
_entity.pdbx_description
1 polymer ?
#
loop_
_entity_poly.entity_id
_entity_poly.type
_entity_poly.pdbx_seq_one_letter_code
_entity_poly.pdbx_strand_id
1 'polypeptide(L)'
;MSPRGSAFAQPFQCRPARKKTHFAALVAVVVAAIPSLCGSQAFSLMPSMVSKVLARTTLLARLGDSAAALPSTSSCSEDLRALVSSQPFVGYHFRKFLHEKGLEPTFQFAKIPEAIVQEFLALHDDGALEQFEVVSAETTAKLDDLREKDTQVLWYWGQICGQKAFGTTRPDAVPAQVVHEFLESFQAGTFERLEMASDSLVAEVRALQKSSSGKDLWNTFRGTYPGQANTRDPKLWPAEHVRRFLAQAKV
;
A
#
# COMPACT_ATOMS: atom_id res chain seq x y z
N MET A 1 34.31 35.93 13.43
CA MET A 1 33.79 36.41 12.13
C MET A 1 34.19 35.38 11.08
N SER A 2 33.25 34.55 10.65
CA SER A 2 33.47 33.49 9.65
C SER A 2 32.40 33.63 8.57
N PRO A 3 32.73 33.53 7.27
CA PRO A 3 31.79 33.82 6.21
C PRO A 3 30.86 32.62 5.96
N ARG A 4 29.56 32.93 5.83
CA ARG A 4 28.52 32.00 5.38
C ARG A 4 28.67 31.78 3.88
N GLY A 5 28.86 30.53 3.46
CA GLY A 5 28.76 30.12 2.06
C GLY A 5 27.29 29.89 1.68
N SER A 6 26.74 30.77 0.83
CA SER A 6 25.45 30.58 0.18
C SER A 6 25.63 29.76 -1.09
N ALA A 7 25.07 28.54 -1.11
CA ALA A 7 24.97 27.73 -2.32
C ALA A 7 23.70 28.11 -3.10
N PHE A 8 23.89 28.56 -4.34
CA PHE A 8 22.85 28.85 -5.32
C PHE A 8 22.11 27.57 -5.72
N ALA A 9 20.78 27.55 -5.59
CA ALA A 9 19.92 26.57 -6.22
C ALA A 9 19.67 26.95 -7.69
N GLN A 10 19.99 26.06 -8.62
CA GLN A 10 19.60 26.23 -10.03
C GLN A 10 18.14 25.82 -10.25
N PRO A 11 17.40 26.50 -11.15
CA PRO A 11 16.04 26.13 -11.50
C PRO A 11 16.00 24.85 -12.32
N PHE A 12 15.11 23.92 -11.92
CA PHE A 12 14.75 22.73 -12.67
C PHE A 12 14.18 23.11 -14.04
N GLN A 13 14.85 22.71 -15.11
CA GLN A 13 14.29 22.75 -16.46
C GLN A 13 13.33 21.57 -16.65
N CYS A 14 12.04 21.88 -16.83
CA CYS A 14 11.03 20.92 -17.30
C CYS A 14 11.41 20.40 -18.69
N ARG A 15 11.71 19.09 -18.80
CA ARG A 15 11.78 18.40 -20.10
C ARG A 15 10.38 18.35 -20.72
N PRO A 16 10.23 18.68 -22.03
CA PRO A 16 8.95 18.54 -22.70
C PRO A 16 8.56 17.05 -22.82
N ALA A 17 7.29 16.77 -22.53
CA ALA A 17 6.68 15.46 -22.68
C ALA A 17 6.82 14.96 -24.14
N ARG A 18 7.55 13.86 -24.34
CA ARG A 18 7.57 13.14 -25.62
C ARG A 18 6.17 12.58 -25.91
N LYS A 19 5.71 12.84 -27.13
CA LYS A 19 4.37 12.53 -27.66
C LYS A 19 4.04 11.03 -27.53
N LYS A 20 2.93 10.72 -26.88
CA LYS A 20 2.37 9.35 -26.64
C LYS A 20 1.78 8.68 -27.90
N THR A 21 1.85 9.32 -29.06
CA THR A 21 1.20 8.85 -30.30
C THR A 21 1.91 7.68 -30.99
N HIS A 22 3.16 7.34 -30.64
CA HIS A 22 3.87 6.23 -31.28
C HIS A 22 3.61 4.85 -30.65
N PHE A 23 3.10 4.78 -29.42
CA PHE A 23 2.95 3.49 -28.72
C PHE A 23 1.74 2.68 -29.24
N ALA A 24 0.63 3.35 -29.55
CA ALA A 24 -0.56 2.68 -30.08
C ALA A 24 -0.34 2.09 -31.47
N ALA A 25 0.41 2.79 -32.34
CA ALA A 25 0.76 2.28 -33.67
C ALA A 25 1.69 1.05 -33.59
N LEU A 26 2.61 1.02 -32.62
CA LEU A 26 3.54 -0.11 -32.44
C LEU A 26 2.80 -1.38 -31.98
N VAL A 27 1.83 -1.25 -31.07
CA VAL A 27 1.03 -2.38 -30.57
C VAL A 27 0.15 -2.97 -31.68
N ALA A 28 -0.47 -2.13 -32.52
CA ALA A 28 -1.28 -2.60 -33.65
C ALA A 28 -0.45 -3.38 -34.69
N VAL A 29 0.78 -2.94 -34.98
CA VAL A 29 1.70 -3.63 -35.91
C VAL A 29 2.15 -4.98 -35.34
N VAL A 30 2.45 -5.06 -34.04
CA VAL A 30 2.88 -6.31 -33.40
C VAL A 30 1.73 -7.34 -33.40
N VAL A 31 0.49 -6.94 -33.09
CA VAL A 31 -0.67 -7.86 -33.10
C VAL A 31 -0.99 -8.35 -34.51
N ALA A 32 -0.84 -7.50 -35.54
CA ALA A 32 -1.09 -7.86 -36.93
C ALA A 32 0.00 -8.76 -37.55
N ALA A 33 1.23 -8.78 -37.01
CA ALA A 33 2.34 -9.55 -37.56
C ALA A 33 2.46 -10.99 -37.01
N ILE A 34 1.80 -11.31 -35.89
CA ILE A 34 1.88 -12.64 -35.24
C ILE A 34 1.36 -13.80 -36.12
N PRO A 35 0.32 -13.65 -36.97
CA PRO A 35 -0.16 -14.77 -37.78
C PRO A 35 0.82 -15.24 -38.89
N SER A 36 1.85 -14.45 -39.24
CA SER A 36 2.72 -14.75 -40.38
C SER A 36 4.03 -15.46 -40.02
N LEU A 37 4.37 -15.60 -38.72
CA LEU A 37 5.69 -16.08 -38.27
C LEU A 37 5.69 -17.42 -37.52
N CYS A 38 4.53 -17.99 -37.20
CA CYS A 38 4.45 -19.27 -36.49
C CYS A 38 3.72 -20.32 -37.32
N GLY A 39 4.47 -21.34 -37.74
CA GLY A 39 3.90 -22.59 -38.27
C GLY A 39 2.96 -23.25 -37.25
N SER A 40 1.98 -23.99 -37.77
CA SER A 40 0.70 -24.40 -37.17
C SER A 40 0.70 -25.23 -35.86
N GLN A 41 1.74 -25.22 -35.03
CA GLN A 41 1.82 -26.05 -33.82
C GLN A 41 1.93 -25.32 -32.47
N ALA A 42 1.97 -23.98 -32.42
CA ALA A 42 2.23 -23.26 -31.15
C ALA A 42 1.00 -22.71 -30.40
N PHE A 43 -0.24 -23.03 -30.79
CA PHE A 43 -1.43 -22.31 -30.29
C PHE A 43 -2.03 -22.79 -28.96
N SER A 44 -1.50 -23.83 -28.31
CA SER A 44 -2.17 -24.43 -27.14
C SER A 44 -1.93 -23.75 -25.77
N LEU A 45 -1.05 -22.74 -25.65
CA LEU A 45 -0.63 -22.20 -24.34
C LEU A 45 -0.80 -20.68 -24.14
N MET A 46 -1.36 -19.95 -25.12
CA MET A 46 -1.47 -18.48 -25.09
C MET A 46 -2.84 -17.83 -24.72
N PRO A 47 -3.93 -18.52 -24.29
CA PRO A 47 -5.21 -17.84 -24.04
C PRO A 47 -5.15 -16.76 -22.93
N SER A 48 -4.35 -16.97 -21.88
CA SER A 48 -4.38 -16.13 -20.67
C SER A 48 -3.73 -14.76 -20.86
N MET A 49 -2.60 -14.67 -21.56
CA MET A 49 -1.89 -13.39 -21.74
C MET A 49 -2.53 -12.50 -22.81
N VAL A 50 -3.02 -13.09 -23.91
CA VAL A 50 -3.69 -12.34 -24.98
C VAL A 50 -5.01 -11.74 -24.48
N SER A 51 -5.75 -12.48 -23.64
CA SER A 51 -7.00 -11.99 -23.02
C SER A 51 -6.74 -10.78 -22.10
N LYS A 52 -5.67 -10.82 -21.28
CA LYS A 52 -5.29 -9.69 -20.40
C LYS A 52 -4.86 -8.44 -21.20
N VAL A 53 -4.17 -8.61 -22.33
CA VAL A 53 -3.76 -7.48 -23.19
C VAL A 53 -4.95 -6.88 -23.94
N LEU A 54 -5.87 -7.71 -24.44
CA LEU A 54 -7.09 -7.23 -25.10
C LEU A 54 -8.02 -6.49 -24.12
N ALA A 55 -8.25 -7.02 -22.92
CA ALA A 55 -9.05 -6.34 -21.89
C ALA A 55 -8.50 -4.95 -21.56
N ARG A 56 -7.17 -4.83 -21.41
CA ARG A 56 -6.50 -3.55 -21.12
C ARG A 56 -6.58 -2.54 -22.26
N THR A 57 -6.58 -3.00 -23.51
CA THR A 57 -6.66 -2.13 -24.69
C THR A 57 -8.08 -1.61 -24.91
N THR A 58 -9.10 -2.43 -24.65
CA THR A 58 -10.51 -2.05 -24.76
C THR A 58 -10.92 -1.02 -23.69
N LEU A 59 -10.39 -1.13 -22.48
CA LEU A 59 -10.65 -0.16 -21.41
C LEU A 59 -10.15 1.25 -21.77
N LEU A 60 -8.97 1.35 -22.39
CA LEU A 60 -8.40 2.63 -22.81
C LEU A 60 -9.15 3.26 -23.99
N ALA A 61 -9.72 2.47 -24.89
CA ALA A 61 -10.54 2.97 -26.00
C ALA A 61 -11.88 3.54 -25.51
N ARG A 62 -12.49 2.96 -24.48
CA ARG A 62 -13.77 3.44 -23.91
C ARG A 62 -13.66 4.76 -23.15
N LEU A 63 -12.48 5.13 -22.68
CA LEU A 63 -12.27 6.38 -21.92
C LEU A 63 -12.09 7.62 -22.82
N GLY A 64 -12.03 7.47 -24.15
CA GLY A 64 -11.76 8.56 -25.08
C GLY A 64 -12.97 9.41 -25.51
N ASP A 65 -14.19 8.86 -25.50
CA ASP A 65 -15.31 9.44 -26.26
C ASP A 65 -16.44 10.07 -25.43
N SER A 66 -16.38 10.06 -24.10
CA SER A 66 -17.47 10.57 -23.26
C SER A 66 -17.12 11.93 -22.63
N ALA A 67 -17.39 13.01 -23.37
CA ALA A 67 -17.36 14.40 -22.89
C ALA A 67 -18.72 14.85 -22.32
N ALA A 68 -19.46 13.95 -21.67
CA ALA A 68 -20.67 14.29 -20.92
C ALA A 68 -20.30 14.70 -19.49
N ALA A 69 -21.07 15.64 -18.92
CA ALA A 69 -20.86 16.27 -17.61
C ALA A 69 -20.19 15.35 -16.58
N LEU A 70 -19.01 15.76 -16.11
CA LEU A 70 -18.22 14.99 -15.14
C LEU A 70 -19.12 14.66 -13.93
N PRO A 71 -19.40 13.37 -13.66
CA PRO A 71 -20.12 12.99 -12.46
C PRO A 71 -19.34 13.51 -11.25
N SER A 72 -20.08 13.91 -10.20
CA SER A 72 -19.47 14.32 -8.94
C SER A 72 -18.53 13.21 -8.46
N THR A 73 -17.26 13.55 -8.27
CA THR A 73 -16.17 12.67 -7.81
C THR A 73 -16.47 11.94 -6.49
N SER A 74 -17.57 12.27 -5.81
CA SER A 74 -18.02 11.66 -4.57
C SER A 74 -18.51 10.22 -4.73
N SER A 75 -19.14 9.85 -5.86
CA SER A 75 -19.86 8.57 -5.98
C SER A 75 -18.94 7.34 -5.91
N CYS A 76 -17.91 7.26 -6.77
CA CYS A 76 -17.07 6.06 -6.84
C CYS A 76 -16.25 5.79 -5.55
N SER A 77 -15.89 6.85 -4.83
CA SER A 77 -15.19 6.72 -3.54
C SER A 77 -16.10 6.15 -2.45
N GLU A 78 -17.41 6.40 -2.53
CA GLU A 78 -18.41 5.83 -1.62
C GLU A 78 -18.66 4.36 -1.93
N ASP A 79 -18.75 4.00 -3.20
CA ASP A 79 -18.90 2.61 -3.65
C ASP A 79 -17.72 1.74 -3.19
N LEU A 80 -16.49 2.21 -3.41
CA LEU A 80 -15.29 1.53 -2.92
C LEU A 80 -15.28 1.40 -1.40
N ARG A 81 -15.71 2.45 -0.67
CA ARG A 81 -15.79 2.40 0.79
C ARG A 81 -16.79 1.34 1.24
N ALA A 82 -17.99 1.31 0.65
CA ALA A 82 -19.01 0.32 0.94
C ALA A 82 -18.51 -1.11 0.65
N LEU A 83 -17.78 -1.28 -0.45
CA LEU A 83 -17.20 -2.56 -0.83
C LEU A 83 -16.13 -3.02 0.17
N VAL A 84 -15.19 -2.15 0.54
CA VAL A 84 -14.15 -2.46 1.55
C VAL A 84 -14.76 -2.75 2.93
N SER A 85 -15.86 -2.09 3.27
CA SER A 85 -16.58 -2.34 4.54
C SER A 85 -17.32 -3.68 4.54
N SER A 86 -17.89 -4.10 3.41
CA SER A 86 -18.60 -5.38 3.30
C SER A 86 -17.66 -6.58 3.13
N GLN A 87 -16.50 -6.38 2.51
CA GLN A 87 -15.53 -7.43 2.19
C GLN A 87 -14.12 -7.02 2.68
N PRO A 88 -13.68 -7.47 3.87
CA PRO A 88 -12.43 -7.02 4.48
C PRO A 88 -11.19 -7.17 3.58
N PHE A 89 -11.13 -8.23 2.78
CA PHE A 89 -10.01 -8.53 1.89
C PHE A 89 -9.90 -7.57 0.69
N VAL A 90 -10.98 -6.90 0.29
CA VAL A 90 -10.95 -5.91 -0.80
C VAL A 90 -10.01 -4.76 -0.45
N GLY A 91 -9.91 -4.40 0.83
CA GLY A 91 -8.96 -3.39 1.30
C GLY A 91 -7.50 -3.74 1.00
N TYR A 92 -7.13 -5.02 1.13
CA TYR A 92 -5.80 -5.50 0.76
C TYR A 92 -5.58 -5.45 -0.75
N HIS A 93 -6.53 -5.93 -1.56
CA HIS A 93 -6.42 -5.87 -3.02
C HIS A 93 -6.28 -4.46 -3.54
N PHE A 94 -7.08 -3.54 -3.01
CA PHE A 94 -7.01 -2.15 -3.43
C PHE A 94 -5.64 -1.54 -3.12
N ARG A 95 -5.08 -1.81 -1.94
CA ARG A 95 -3.73 -1.35 -1.57
C ARG A 95 -2.64 -1.95 -2.43
N LYS A 96 -2.72 -3.25 -2.73
CA LYS A 96 -1.83 -3.93 -3.67
C LYS A 96 -1.92 -3.30 -5.06
N PHE A 97 -3.13 -3.06 -5.55
CA PHE A 97 -3.39 -2.42 -6.83
C PHE A 97 -2.81 -1.00 -6.91
N LEU A 98 -2.99 -0.18 -5.87
CA LEU A 98 -2.36 1.15 -5.80
C LEU A 98 -0.83 1.05 -5.88
N HIS A 99 -0.24 0.11 -5.13
CA HIS A 99 1.19 -0.12 -5.14
C HIS A 99 1.71 -0.53 -6.54
N GLU A 100 1.01 -1.45 -7.22
CA GLU A 100 1.33 -1.87 -8.59
C GLU A 100 1.20 -0.72 -9.62
N LYS A 101 0.35 0.27 -9.34
CA LYS A 101 0.22 1.50 -10.13
C LYS A 101 1.27 2.56 -9.78
N GLY A 102 2.15 2.29 -8.81
CA GLY A 102 3.16 3.23 -8.32
C GLY A 102 2.59 4.34 -7.42
N LEU A 103 1.40 4.13 -6.85
CA LEU A 103 0.76 5.05 -5.90
C LEU A 103 0.99 4.58 -4.46
N GLU A 104 1.02 5.53 -3.53
CA GLU A 104 1.15 5.22 -2.10
C GLU A 104 -0.15 4.55 -1.57
N PRO A 105 -0.06 3.39 -0.91
CA PRO A 105 -1.23 2.72 -0.33
C PRO A 105 -1.91 3.57 0.77
N THR A 106 -3.12 4.06 0.51
CA THR A 106 -3.86 4.93 1.46
C THR A 106 -5.34 4.56 1.56
N PHE A 107 -5.94 4.83 2.73
CA PHE A 107 -7.40 4.76 2.92
C PHE A 107 -8.11 6.10 2.68
N GLN A 108 -7.35 7.14 2.32
CA GLN A 108 -7.92 8.43 1.96
C GLN A 108 -8.41 8.37 0.51
N PHE A 109 -9.52 7.66 0.26
CA PHE A 109 -10.07 7.42 -1.09
C PHE A 109 -10.27 8.72 -1.89
N ALA A 110 -10.62 9.82 -1.21
CA ALA A 110 -10.75 11.14 -1.80
C ALA A 110 -9.46 11.72 -2.42
N LYS A 111 -8.28 11.18 -2.07
CA LYS A 111 -6.98 11.58 -2.64
C LYS A 111 -6.60 10.74 -3.86
N ILE A 112 -7.35 9.70 -4.17
CA ILE A 112 -7.05 8.77 -5.25
C ILE A 112 -7.79 9.25 -6.50
N PRO A 113 -7.13 9.32 -7.67
CA PRO A 113 -7.82 9.70 -8.90
C PRO A 113 -8.99 8.77 -9.18
N GLU A 114 -10.15 9.35 -9.52
CA GLU A 114 -11.38 8.59 -9.75
C GLU A 114 -11.23 7.49 -10.79
N ALA A 115 -10.49 7.76 -11.88
CA ALA A 115 -10.20 6.77 -12.91
C ALA A 115 -9.51 5.50 -12.36
N ILE A 116 -8.66 5.64 -11.33
CA ILE A 116 -7.99 4.50 -10.68
C ILE A 116 -8.99 3.71 -9.83
N VAL A 117 -9.90 4.40 -9.14
CA VAL A 117 -10.97 3.74 -8.36
C VAL A 117 -11.91 2.99 -9.28
N GLN A 118 -12.35 3.60 -10.38
CA GLN A 118 -13.21 2.97 -11.38
C GLN A 118 -12.54 1.76 -12.05
N GLU A 119 -11.24 1.87 -12.38
CA GLU A 119 -10.48 0.74 -12.94
C GLU A 119 -10.45 -0.43 -11.94
N PHE A 120 -10.23 -0.15 -10.66
CA PHE A 120 -10.24 -1.19 -9.63
C PHE A 120 -11.62 -1.84 -9.46
N LEU A 121 -12.68 -1.04 -9.40
CA LEU A 121 -14.06 -1.54 -9.28
C LEU A 121 -14.43 -2.42 -10.49
N ALA A 122 -14.05 -2.01 -11.70
CA ALA A 122 -14.25 -2.83 -12.89
C ALA A 122 -13.52 -4.19 -12.80
N LEU A 123 -12.25 -4.19 -12.34
CA LEU A 123 -11.51 -5.45 -12.13
C LEU A 123 -12.13 -6.34 -11.05
N HIS A 124 -12.70 -5.74 -10.01
CA HIS A 124 -13.43 -6.46 -8.97
C HIS A 124 -14.70 -7.12 -9.54
N ASP A 125 -15.51 -6.36 -10.26
CA ASP A 125 -16.78 -6.85 -10.81
C ASP A 125 -16.58 -7.91 -11.90
N ASP A 126 -15.49 -7.80 -12.67
CA ASP A 126 -15.05 -8.82 -13.63
C ASP A 126 -14.50 -10.09 -12.95
N GLY A 127 -14.34 -10.11 -11.62
CA GLY A 127 -13.74 -11.21 -10.88
C GLY A 127 -12.25 -11.42 -11.21
N ALA A 128 -11.58 -10.39 -11.74
CA ALA A 128 -10.19 -10.46 -12.20
C ALA A 128 -9.17 -10.32 -11.05
N LEU A 129 -9.64 -9.98 -9.84
CA LEU A 129 -8.79 -9.93 -8.65
C LEU A 129 -8.30 -11.33 -8.27
N GLU A 130 -7.05 -11.41 -7.87
CA GLU A 130 -6.42 -12.64 -7.39
C GLU A 130 -7.21 -13.19 -6.19
N GLN A 131 -7.70 -14.42 -6.27
CA GLN A 131 -8.31 -15.04 -5.10
C GLN A 131 -7.20 -15.55 -4.19
N PHE A 132 -7.27 -15.19 -2.91
CA PHE A 132 -6.40 -15.77 -1.90
C PHE A 132 -7.21 -16.46 -0.81
N GLU A 133 -6.58 -17.45 -0.19
CA GLU A 133 -7.14 -18.12 0.98
C GLU A 133 -7.18 -17.14 2.16
N VAL A 134 -8.38 -16.95 2.72
CA VAL A 134 -8.57 -16.18 3.94
C VAL A 134 -8.26 -17.08 5.12
N VAL A 135 -7.56 -16.52 6.11
CA VAL A 135 -7.20 -17.25 7.32
C VAL A 135 -8.46 -17.72 8.08
N SER A 136 -8.41 -18.90 8.72
CA SER A 136 -9.50 -19.38 9.56
C SER A 136 -9.78 -18.45 10.75
N ALA A 137 -11.02 -18.45 11.24
CA ALA A 137 -11.43 -17.66 12.41
C ALA A 137 -10.65 -18.05 13.68
N GLU A 138 -10.33 -19.34 13.84
CA GLU A 138 -9.51 -19.84 14.95
C GLU A 138 -8.10 -19.25 14.93
N THR A 139 -7.45 -19.23 13.76
CA THR A 139 -6.11 -18.68 13.61
C THR A 139 -6.10 -17.16 13.79
N THR A 140 -7.15 -16.48 13.34
CA THR A 140 -7.36 -15.04 13.61
C THR A 140 -7.44 -14.78 15.10
N ALA A 141 -8.30 -15.52 15.82
CA ALA A 141 -8.46 -15.39 17.26
C ALA A 141 -7.15 -15.67 18.01
N LYS A 142 -6.37 -16.67 17.57
CA LYS A 142 -5.04 -16.97 18.12
C LYS A 142 -4.08 -15.79 17.95
N LEU A 143 -4.03 -15.18 16.77
CA LEU A 143 -3.16 -14.02 16.54
C LEU A 143 -3.63 -12.79 17.33
N ASP A 144 -4.92 -12.55 17.43
CA ASP A 144 -5.46 -11.43 18.21
C ASP A 144 -5.16 -11.58 19.71
N ASP A 145 -5.30 -12.79 20.26
CA ASP A 145 -4.91 -13.11 21.64
C ASP A 145 -3.41 -12.83 21.91
N LEU A 146 -2.54 -13.22 20.97
CA LEU A 146 -1.10 -12.91 21.06
C LEU A 146 -0.82 -11.41 21.00
N ARG A 147 -1.52 -10.67 20.13
CA ARG A 147 -1.37 -9.22 19.96
C ARG A 147 -1.83 -8.44 21.19
N GLU A 148 -2.83 -8.95 21.90
CA GLU A 148 -3.32 -8.35 23.15
C GLU A 148 -2.35 -8.60 24.31
N LYS A 149 -1.80 -9.81 24.40
CA LYS A 149 -0.92 -10.22 25.51
C LYS A 149 0.52 -9.72 25.37
N ASP A 150 1.02 -9.58 24.15
CA ASP A 150 2.41 -9.20 23.89
C ASP A 150 2.52 -8.03 22.91
N THR A 151 2.94 -6.88 23.43
CA THR A 151 3.18 -5.67 22.63
C THR A 151 4.26 -5.85 21.56
N GLN A 152 5.20 -6.79 21.72
CA GLN A 152 6.19 -7.10 20.68
C GLN A 152 5.53 -7.82 19.49
N VAL A 153 4.57 -8.71 19.72
CA VAL A 153 3.78 -9.34 18.65
C VAL A 153 3.10 -8.27 17.82
N LEU A 154 2.48 -7.28 18.49
CA LEU A 154 1.83 -6.17 17.79
C LEU A 154 2.83 -5.38 16.92
N TRP A 155 4.03 -5.11 17.44
CA TRP A 155 5.09 -4.42 16.71
C TRP A 155 5.55 -5.21 15.48
N TYR A 156 5.90 -6.49 15.64
CA TYR A 156 6.37 -7.34 14.55
C TYR A 156 5.30 -7.61 13.51
N TRP A 157 4.06 -7.81 13.94
CA TRP A 157 2.92 -7.94 13.03
C TRP A 157 2.75 -6.68 12.18
N GLY A 158 2.85 -5.49 12.79
CA GLY A 158 2.86 -4.21 12.06
C GLY A 158 3.94 -4.15 10.98
N GLN A 159 5.18 -4.56 11.29
CA GLN A 159 6.27 -4.63 10.32
C GLN A 159 5.98 -5.57 9.15
N ILE A 160 5.55 -6.80 9.43
CA ILE A 160 5.20 -7.79 8.41
C ILE A 160 4.05 -7.27 7.54
N CYS A 161 3.02 -6.68 8.13
CA CYS A 161 1.91 -6.08 7.39
C CYS A 161 2.37 -4.92 6.50
N GLY A 162 3.31 -4.09 6.97
CA GLY A 162 3.88 -3.01 6.16
C GLY A 162 4.63 -3.52 4.93
N GLN A 163 5.37 -4.60 5.07
CA GLN A 163 6.22 -5.16 4.02
C GLN A 163 5.45 -6.07 3.05
N LYS A 164 4.59 -6.94 3.58
CA LYS A 164 3.93 -8.01 2.82
C LYS A 164 2.43 -7.81 2.63
N ALA A 165 1.79 -7.00 3.47
CA ALA A 165 0.34 -6.78 3.45
C ALA A 165 -0.08 -5.36 3.05
N PHE A 166 0.83 -4.57 2.48
CA PHE A 166 0.59 -3.18 2.05
C PHE A 166 -0.04 -2.29 3.15
N GLY A 167 0.29 -2.56 4.41
CA GLY A 167 -0.22 -1.86 5.59
C GLY A 167 -1.58 -2.32 6.10
N THR A 168 -2.17 -3.38 5.54
CA THR A 168 -3.39 -4.01 6.10
C THR A 168 -3.01 -4.80 7.35
N THR A 169 -3.50 -4.38 8.52
CA THR A 169 -3.12 -4.94 9.83
C THR A 169 -4.14 -5.93 10.41
N ARG A 170 -5.32 -6.04 9.80
CA ARG A 170 -6.39 -6.93 10.24
C ARG A 170 -6.11 -8.35 9.76
N PRO A 171 -5.94 -9.36 10.65
CA PRO A 171 -5.58 -10.71 10.22
C PRO A 171 -6.57 -11.33 9.22
N ASP A 172 -7.86 -11.07 9.41
CA ASP A 172 -8.95 -11.56 8.55
C ASP A 172 -9.02 -10.88 7.16
N ALA A 173 -8.26 -9.81 6.96
CA ALA A 173 -8.19 -9.06 5.71
C ALA A 173 -6.88 -9.28 4.94
N VAL A 174 -5.99 -10.12 5.47
CA VAL A 174 -4.65 -10.39 4.92
C VAL A 174 -4.63 -11.83 4.38
N PRO A 175 -3.86 -12.13 3.32
CA PRO A 175 -3.71 -13.51 2.84
C PRO A 175 -3.25 -14.47 3.95
N ALA A 176 -3.87 -15.64 4.04
CA ALA A 176 -3.58 -16.65 5.06
C ALA A 176 -2.08 -17.00 5.14
N GLN A 177 -1.41 -17.06 3.98
CA GLN A 177 0.03 -17.30 3.90
C GLN A 177 0.85 -16.33 4.75
N VAL A 178 0.53 -15.03 4.74
CA VAL A 178 1.27 -14.01 5.52
C VAL A 178 1.03 -14.21 7.02
N VAL A 179 -0.20 -14.57 7.41
CA VAL A 179 -0.55 -14.86 8.82
C VAL A 179 0.18 -16.11 9.31
N HIS A 180 0.18 -17.19 8.53
CA HIS A 180 0.86 -18.44 8.87
C HIS A 180 2.37 -18.26 8.97
N GLU A 181 2.99 -17.60 7.99
CA GLU A 181 4.42 -17.32 8.01
C GLU A 181 4.82 -16.50 9.24
N PHE A 182 4.01 -15.50 9.62
CA PHE A 182 4.23 -14.73 10.84
C PHE A 182 4.17 -15.61 12.10
N LEU A 183 3.09 -16.40 12.25
CA LEU A 183 2.89 -17.25 13.42
C LEU A 183 3.96 -18.33 13.55
N GLU A 184 4.41 -18.89 12.42
CA GLU A 184 5.50 -19.86 12.37
C GLU A 184 6.83 -19.23 12.79
N SER A 185 7.19 -18.08 12.20
CA SER A 185 8.39 -17.33 12.56
C SER A 185 8.40 -16.95 14.05
N PHE A 186 7.25 -16.52 14.57
CA PHE A 186 7.10 -16.15 15.97
C PHE A 186 7.26 -17.35 16.91
N GLN A 187 6.64 -18.48 16.60
CA GLN A 187 6.77 -19.71 17.41
C GLN A 187 8.18 -20.30 17.35
N ALA A 188 8.86 -20.17 16.21
CA ALA A 188 10.24 -20.57 16.05
C ALA A 188 11.23 -19.65 16.79
N GLY A 189 10.78 -18.52 17.34
CA GLY A 189 11.63 -17.57 18.05
C GLY A 189 12.62 -16.84 17.13
N THR A 190 12.28 -16.66 15.85
CA THR A 190 13.16 -15.98 14.88
C THR A 190 13.23 -14.47 15.11
N PHE A 191 12.26 -13.91 15.84
CA PHE A 191 12.25 -12.49 16.17
C PHE A 191 13.11 -12.22 17.40
N GLU A 192 13.95 -11.19 17.30
CA GLU A 192 14.72 -10.70 18.43
C GLU A 192 13.79 -10.23 19.57
N ARG A 193 14.25 -10.33 20.81
CA ARG A 193 13.49 -9.77 21.93
C ARG A 193 13.72 -8.27 22.01
N LEU A 194 12.66 -7.48 21.83
CA LEU A 194 12.72 -6.03 21.89
C LEU A 194 12.46 -5.54 23.32
N GLU A 195 13.27 -4.59 23.77
CA GLU A 195 12.94 -3.76 24.92
C GLU A 195 11.85 -2.77 24.50
N MET A 196 10.65 -2.90 25.05
CA MET A 196 9.56 -1.95 24.81
C MET A 196 9.77 -0.66 25.61
N ALA A 197 9.22 0.46 25.13
CA ALA A 197 9.38 1.75 25.81
C ALA A 197 8.87 1.70 27.25
N SER A 198 9.71 2.11 28.20
CA SER A 198 9.35 2.27 29.60
C SER A 198 8.35 3.40 29.82
N ASP A 199 7.64 3.39 30.94
CA ASP A 199 6.70 4.46 31.30
C ASP A 199 7.38 5.84 31.38
N SER A 200 8.67 5.90 31.75
CA SER A 200 9.47 7.13 31.73
C SER A 200 9.68 7.67 30.32
N LEU A 201 10.08 6.83 29.37
CA LEU A 201 10.24 7.22 27.95
C LEU A 201 8.90 7.66 27.35
N VAL A 202 7.82 6.93 27.67
CA VAL A 202 6.45 7.26 27.26
C VAL A 202 6.03 8.63 27.81
N ALA A 203 6.34 8.92 29.07
CA ALA A 203 6.03 10.22 29.68
C ALA A 203 6.78 11.37 29.02
N GLU A 204 8.06 11.20 28.66
CA GLU A 204 8.83 12.20 27.91
C GLU A 204 8.22 12.48 26.54
N VAL A 205 7.88 11.44 25.76
CA VAL A 205 7.21 11.62 24.46
C VAL A 205 5.87 12.32 24.62
N ARG A 206 5.05 11.91 25.58
CA ARG A 206 3.74 12.53 25.85
C ARG A 206 3.88 13.99 26.28
N ALA A 207 4.93 14.35 27.02
CA ALA A 207 5.22 15.73 27.37
C ALA A 207 5.53 16.58 26.13
N LEU A 208 6.35 16.07 25.20
CA LEU A 208 6.61 16.73 23.92
C LEU A 208 5.35 16.85 23.06
N GLN A 209 4.50 15.82 23.01
CA GLN A 209 3.25 15.83 22.25
C GLN A 209 2.21 16.85 22.73
N LYS A 210 2.39 17.46 23.92
CA LYS A 210 1.54 18.56 24.39
C LYS A 210 1.74 19.85 23.58
N SER A 211 2.89 20.02 22.93
CA SER A 211 3.10 21.12 21.99
C SER A 211 2.67 20.70 20.57
N SER A 212 2.25 21.68 19.75
CA SER A 212 1.90 21.43 18.35
C SER A 212 3.09 20.89 17.56
N SER A 213 4.26 21.49 17.73
CA SER A 213 5.50 21.04 17.08
C SER A 213 5.90 19.63 17.48
N GLY A 214 5.81 19.26 18.76
CA GLY A 214 6.16 17.92 19.23
C GLY A 214 5.22 16.84 18.70
N LYS A 215 3.92 17.16 18.56
CA LYS A 215 2.94 16.27 17.92
C LYS A 215 3.27 16.04 16.44
N ASP A 216 3.61 17.08 15.69
CA ASP A 216 3.95 16.97 14.27
C ASP A 216 5.28 16.25 14.03
N LEU A 217 6.27 16.49 14.90
CA LEU A 217 7.53 15.74 14.91
C LEU A 217 7.29 14.25 15.14
N TRP A 218 6.46 13.88 16.12
CA TRP A 218 6.09 12.49 16.37
C TRP A 218 5.33 11.87 15.19
N ASN A 219 4.41 12.63 14.58
CA ASN A 219 3.69 12.16 13.40
C ASN A 219 4.65 11.87 12.24
N THR A 220 5.60 12.77 12.00
CA THR A 220 6.63 12.63 10.95
C THR A 220 7.56 11.46 11.25
N PHE A 221 8.06 11.35 12.48
CA PHE A 221 8.95 10.26 12.91
C PHE A 221 8.31 8.89 12.69
N ARG A 222 7.05 8.69 13.10
CA ARG A 222 6.39 7.39 12.87
C ARG A 222 6.15 7.10 11.39
N GLY A 223 5.94 8.14 10.59
CA GLY A 223 5.80 8.02 9.14
C GLY A 223 7.05 7.46 8.45
N THR A 224 8.22 7.52 9.08
CA THR A 224 9.46 6.93 8.51
C THR A 224 9.54 5.42 8.69
N TYR A 225 8.64 4.80 9.45
CA TYR A 225 8.64 3.37 9.72
C TYR A 225 7.48 2.68 8.99
N PRO A 226 7.75 1.97 7.88
CA PRO A 226 6.70 1.27 7.14
C PRO A 226 6.04 0.21 8.05
N GLY A 227 4.72 0.10 7.97
CA GLY A 227 3.93 -0.85 8.78
C GLY A 227 3.56 -0.39 10.19
N GLN A 228 4.16 0.71 10.70
CA GLN A 228 3.86 1.28 12.02
C GLN A 228 2.81 2.40 12.01
N ALA A 229 2.30 2.76 10.83
CA ALA A 229 1.54 3.99 10.59
C ALA A 229 0.29 4.15 11.49
N ASN A 230 -0.21 3.05 12.08
CA ASN A 230 -1.47 3.07 12.81
C ASN A 230 -1.31 3.18 14.34
N THR A 231 -0.14 2.87 14.93
CA THR A 231 0.02 3.02 16.38
C THR A 231 0.45 4.44 16.76
N ARG A 232 -0.41 5.12 17.52
CA ARG A 232 -0.10 6.45 18.06
C ARG A 232 0.50 6.44 19.44
N ASP A 233 0.37 5.33 20.14
CA ASP A 233 0.82 5.20 21.52
C ASP A 233 2.31 4.85 21.56
N PRO A 234 3.18 5.73 22.10
CA PRO A 234 4.61 5.44 22.23
C PRO A 234 4.90 4.21 23.10
N LYS A 235 3.96 3.74 23.93
CA LYS A 235 4.13 2.49 24.71
C LYS A 235 4.26 1.25 23.83
N LEU A 236 3.72 1.30 22.62
CA LEU A 236 3.75 0.19 21.66
C LEU A 236 4.99 0.24 20.75
N TRP A 237 5.96 1.11 21.06
CA TRP A 237 7.20 1.27 20.29
C TRP A 237 8.39 0.68 21.07
N PRO A 238 9.39 0.12 20.38
CA PRO A 238 10.65 -0.27 20.99
C PRO A 238 11.35 0.92 21.63
N ALA A 239 11.94 0.71 22.81
CA ALA A 239 12.62 1.73 23.59
C ALA A 239 13.72 2.43 22.78
N GLU A 240 14.47 1.69 21.96
CA GLU A 240 15.48 2.23 21.05
C GLU A 240 14.89 3.29 20.09
N HIS A 241 13.73 2.99 19.49
CA HIS A 241 13.08 3.89 18.55
C HIS A 241 12.58 5.15 19.25
N VAL A 242 12.03 5.01 20.45
CA VAL A 242 11.59 6.15 21.26
C VAL A 242 12.78 7.02 21.70
N ARG A 243 13.89 6.43 22.14
CA ARG A 243 15.13 7.16 22.47
C ARG A 243 15.66 7.94 21.27
N ARG A 244 15.65 7.34 20.08
CA ARG A 244 16.05 8.02 18.82
C ARG A 244 15.15 9.22 18.52
N PHE A 245 13.84 9.08 18.65
CA PHE A 245 12.91 10.21 18.49
C PHE A 245 13.20 11.33 19.49
N LEU A 246 13.37 11.00 20.78
CA LEU A 246 13.66 11.99 21.83
C LEU A 246 15.00 12.70 21.59
N ALA A 247 16.00 12.01 21.04
CA ALA A 247 17.27 12.63 20.66
C ALA A 247 17.10 13.61 19.49
N GLN A 248 16.31 13.25 18.47
CA GLN A 248 16.02 14.12 17.33
C GLN A 248 15.21 15.37 17.72
N ALA A 249 14.29 15.24 18.66
CA ALA A 249 13.42 16.34 19.09
C ALA A 249 14.11 17.39 19.98
N LYS A 250 15.33 17.10 20.47
CA LYS A 250 16.14 18.00 21.31
C LYS A 250 17.10 18.89 20.51
N VAL A 251 17.21 18.67 19.20
CA VAL A 251 18.01 19.46 18.25
C VAL A 251 17.20 20.68 17.80
#